data_AF-Q8SVY3-F1
#
_entry.id   AF-Q8SVY3-F1
#
_cell.length_a   1.000
_cell.length_b   1.000
_cell.length_c   1.000
_cell.angle_alpha   90.00
_cell.angle_beta   90.00
_cell.angle_gamma   90.00
#
_symmetry.space_group_name_H-M   'P 1'
#
loop_
_entity.id
_entity.type
_entity.pdbx_description
1 polymer ?
#
loop_
_entity_poly.entity_id
_entity_poly.type
_entity_poly.pdbx_seq_one_letter_code
_entity_poly.pdbx_strand_id
1 'polypeptide(L)'
;MMMPSKILSQNLEDLQPVVTAGCVIQSSYALVENGIDAALSDLILPGFMNFFGPGLCANMVYKQAELSKESLISYFVGMVIFSMFSQMRILWISTAVFPVIGRGFMLIALKNNKKPFHLVVGWLMALEMSGVLMQKLLFNKKMKITGDKVGEIFISILGLGLGRLYHLPDYTMLLVVFLVALGPFVQYLLSLSFFSPKKQRKEGNRYPKIKLPKRRAAQKAQDTLKKTR
;
A
#
# COMPACT_ATOMS: atom_id res chain seq x y z
N MET A 1 28.93 -18.08 -7.17
CA MET A 1 29.11 -16.76 -7.79
C MET A 1 28.53 -15.73 -6.83
N MET A 2 29.37 -15.14 -5.95
CA MET A 2 28.92 -14.11 -5.00
C MET A 2 28.82 -12.78 -5.76
N MET A 3 27.60 -12.29 -6.00
CA MET A 3 27.44 -10.91 -6.43
C MET A 3 27.97 -9.99 -5.31
N PRO A 4 28.80 -8.98 -5.61
CA PRO A 4 29.35 -8.10 -4.59
C PRO A 4 28.21 -7.30 -3.98
N SER A 5 27.98 -7.46 -2.67
CA SER A 5 26.92 -6.79 -1.90
C SER A 5 26.85 -5.27 -2.09
N LYS A 6 27.96 -4.62 -2.46
CA LYS A 6 28.04 -3.19 -2.76
C LYS A 6 27.28 -2.74 -4.01
N ILE A 7 27.21 -3.59 -5.05
CA ILE A 7 26.50 -3.26 -6.29
C ILE A 7 24.98 -3.33 -6.06
N LEU A 8 24.54 -4.26 -5.22
CA LEU A 8 23.13 -4.37 -4.86
C LEU A 8 22.69 -3.14 -4.05
N SER A 9 23.48 -2.69 -3.07
CA SER A 9 23.12 -1.54 -2.24
C SER A 9 23.02 -0.21 -3.01
N GLN A 10 23.93 0.07 -3.95
CA GLN A 10 23.86 1.29 -4.77
C GLN A 10 22.64 1.28 -5.72
N ASN A 11 22.39 0.14 -6.38
CA ASN A 11 21.24 0.01 -7.26
C ASN A 11 19.89 0.06 -6.51
N LEU A 12 19.88 -0.27 -5.22
CA LEU A 12 18.68 -0.24 -4.38
C LEU A 12 18.27 1.18 -3.97
N GLU A 13 19.25 2.05 -3.67
CA GLU A 13 19.00 3.45 -3.34
C GLU A 13 18.42 4.20 -4.55
N ASP A 14 18.98 3.97 -5.74
CA ASP A 14 18.47 4.57 -6.99
C ASP A 14 17.06 4.07 -7.37
N LEU A 15 16.68 2.87 -6.94
CA LEU A 15 15.35 2.29 -7.21
C LEU A 15 14.29 2.78 -6.22
N GLN A 16 14.69 3.27 -5.04
CA GLN A 16 13.77 3.65 -3.97
C GLN A 16 12.76 4.74 -4.37
N PRO A 17 13.13 5.79 -5.14
CA PRO A 17 12.18 6.78 -5.65
C PRO A 17 11.10 6.17 -6.55
N VAL A 18 11.49 5.25 -7.43
CA VAL A 18 10.59 4.57 -8.39
C VAL A 18 9.63 3.65 -7.64
N VAL A 19 10.16 2.86 -6.70
CA VAL A 19 9.35 1.99 -5.85
C VAL A 19 8.37 2.80 -5.02
N THR A 20 8.80 3.94 -4.47
CA THR A 20 7.94 4.86 -3.71
C THR A 20 6.79 5.38 -4.58
N ALA A 21 7.08 5.89 -5.77
CA ALA A 21 6.05 6.36 -6.70
C ALA A 21 5.05 5.23 -7.06
N GLY A 22 5.56 4.02 -7.33
CA GLY A 22 4.72 2.84 -7.60
C GLY A 22 3.82 2.44 -6.43
N CYS A 23 4.35 2.45 -5.20
CA CYS A 23 3.57 2.21 -3.99
C CYS A 23 2.49 3.28 -3.78
N VAL A 24 2.78 4.54 -4.10
CA VAL A 24 1.83 5.64 -3.97
C VAL A 24 0.69 5.51 -4.98
N ILE A 25 0.99 5.12 -6.23
CA ILE A 25 -0.03 4.81 -7.24
C ILE A 25 -0.95 3.69 -6.74
N GLN A 26 -0.38 2.59 -6.23
CA GLN A 26 -1.18 1.48 -5.72
C GLN A 26 -2.02 1.85 -4.50
N SER A 27 -1.46 2.64 -3.58
CA SER A 27 -2.18 3.18 -2.42
C SER A 27 -3.34 4.09 -2.84
N SER A 28 -3.14 4.88 -3.90
CA SER A 28 -4.17 5.76 -4.46
C SER A 28 -5.33 4.98 -5.09
N TYR A 29 -5.04 3.86 -5.78
CA TYR A 29 -6.08 2.93 -6.22
C TYR A 29 -6.94 2.42 -5.06
N ALA A 30 -6.30 2.00 -3.96
CA ALA A 30 -7.02 1.54 -2.77
C ALA A 30 -7.90 2.65 -2.15
N LEU A 31 -7.44 3.91 -2.14
CA LEU A 31 -8.23 5.04 -1.66
C LEU A 31 -9.49 5.27 -2.51
N VAL A 32 -9.35 5.19 -3.84
CA VAL A 32 -10.48 5.34 -4.77
C VAL A 32 -11.46 4.18 -4.66
N GLU A 33 -10.98 2.94 -4.53
CA GLU A 33 -11.84 1.77 -4.29
C GLU A 33 -12.66 1.88 -3.00
N ASN A 34 -12.11 2.57 -2.00
CA ASN A 34 -12.78 2.82 -0.73
C ASN A 34 -13.72 4.04 -0.74
N GLY A 35 -13.87 4.71 -1.89
CA GLY A 35 -14.90 5.73 -2.12
C GLY A 35 -14.39 7.18 -2.08
N ILE A 36 -13.07 7.41 -2.10
CA ILE A 36 -12.49 8.75 -2.28
C ILE A 36 -12.49 9.09 -3.77
N ASP A 37 -12.86 10.32 -4.12
CA ASP A 37 -12.87 10.76 -5.52
C ASP A 37 -11.45 10.77 -6.12
N ALA A 38 -11.32 10.40 -7.39
CA ALA A 38 -10.02 10.29 -8.07
C ALA A 38 -9.36 11.65 -8.38
N ALA A 39 -9.97 12.75 -7.95
CA ALA A 39 -9.41 14.08 -8.14
C ALA A 39 -8.16 14.27 -7.29
N LEU A 40 -7.11 14.87 -7.86
CA LEU A 40 -5.84 15.10 -7.18
C LEU A 40 -6.04 15.86 -5.86
N SER A 41 -6.88 16.89 -5.84
CA SER A 41 -7.20 17.69 -4.64
C SER A 41 -7.71 16.85 -3.47
N ASP A 42 -8.52 15.83 -3.80
CA ASP A 42 -9.23 15.02 -2.80
C ASP A 42 -8.38 13.83 -2.36
N LEU A 43 -7.35 13.46 -3.14
CA LEU A 43 -6.45 12.35 -2.84
C LEU A 43 -5.15 12.77 -2.16
N ILE A 44 -4.65 13.99 -2.34
CA ILE A 44 -3.35 14.40 -1.76
C ILE A 44 -3.33 14.19 -0.25
N LEU A 45 -4.29 14.74 0.49
CA LEU A 45 -4.24 14.65 1.95
C LEU A 45 -4.52 13.22 2.47
N PRO A 46 -5.56 12.50 2.02
CA PRO A 46 -5.76 11.10 2.40
C PRO A 46 -4.62 10.19 1.98
N GLY A 47 -4.05 10.41 0.79
CA GLY A 47 -2.89 9.69 0.27
C GLY A 47 -1.66 9.88 1.15
N PHE A 48 -1.37 11.12 1.53
CA PHE A 48 -0.26 11.45 2.40
C PHE A 48 -0.41 10.78 3.78
N MET A 49 -1.59 10.91 4.38
CA MET A 49 -1.91 10.31 5.67
C MET A 49 -1.85 8.78 5.63
N ASN A 50 -2.34 8.15 4.57
CA ASN A 50 -2.31 6.70 4.42
C ASN A 50 -0.88 6.17 4.16
N PHE A 51 -0.06 6.92 3.43
CA PHE A 51 1.28 6.48 3.02
C PHE A 51 2.34 6.77 4.08
N PHE A 52 2.45 8.02 4.56
CA PHE A 52 3.48 8.41 5.53
C PHE A 52 3.00 8.34 6.99
N GLY A 53 1.70 8.52 7.23
CA GLY A 53 1.12 8.57 8.57
C GLY A 53 1.53 7.38 9.45
N PRO A 54 1.44 6.13 8.99
CA PRO A 54 1.80 4.98 9.81
C PRO A 54 3.27 5.00 10.27
N GLY A 55 4.20 5.33 9.37
CA GLY A 55 5.63 5.40 9.68
C GLY A 55 5.94 6.51 10.67
N LEU A 56 5.29 7.67 10.51
CA LEU A 56 5.44 8.80 11.43
C LEU A 56 4.86 8.50 12.82
N CYS A 57 3.75 7.76 12.90
CA CYS A 57 3.22 7.28 14.17
C CYS A 57 4.17 6.26 14.82
N ALA A 58 4.74 5.34 14.05
CA ALA A 58 5.68 4.34 14.55
C ALA A 58 6.95 4.95 15.16
N ASN A 59 7.35 6.14 14.70
CA ASN A 59 8.47 6.88 15.29
C ASN A 59 8.30 7.24 16.77
N MET A 60 7.08 7.19 17.33
CA MET A 60 6.87 7.32 18.77
C MET A 60 7.57 6.22 19.57
N VAL A 61 7.77 5.03 18.98
CA VAL A 61 8.50 3.92 19.61
C VAL A 61 10.00 4.12 19.45
N TYR A 62 10.44 4.34 18.21
CA TYR A 62 11.84 4.56 17.87
C TYR A 62 11.93 5.28 16.51
N LYS A 63 12.76 6.31 16.42
CA LYS A 63 12.90 7.14 15.21
C LYS A 63 13.58 6.34 14.08
N GLN A 64 12.78 5.90 13.11
CA GLN A 64 13.24 5.10 11.97
C GLN A 64 12.68 5.60 10.63
N ALA A 65 11.45 6.10 10.58
CA ALA A 65 10.90 6.72 9.37
C ALA A 65 11.33 8.18 9.29
N GLU A 66 11.87 8.60 8.15
CA GLU A 66 12.20 10.00 7.90
C GLU A 66 11.51 10.47 6.62
N LEU A 67 10.95 11.67 6.67
CA LEU A 67 10.40 12.33 5.49
C LEU A 67 11.55 13.01 4.75
N SER A 68 12.17 12.29 3.82
CA SER A 68 13.20 12.86 2.94
C SER A 68 12.56 13.68 1.81
N LYS A 69 13.29 14.67 1.29
CA LYS A 69 12.84 15.46 0.12
C LYS A 69 12.54 14.56 -1.08
N GLU A 70 13.37 13.54 -1.30
CA GLU A 70 13.19 12.55 -2.36
C GLU A 70 11.89 11.77 -2.20
N SER A 71 11.58 11.31 -0.99
CA SER A 71 10.33 10.58 -0.72
C SER A 71 9.09 11.45 -0.99
N LEU A 72 9.15 12.75 -0.67
CA LEU A 72 8.10 13.71 -0.95
C LEU A 72 7.93 13.95 -2.45
N ILE A 73 9.03 14.15 -3.18
CA ILE A 73 9.01 14.32 -4.64
C ILE A 73 8.42 13.08 -5.31
N SER A 74 8.90 11.88 -4.96
CA SER A 74 8.35 10.62 -5.48
C SER A 74 6.88 10.43 -5.13
N TYR A 75 6.45 10.87 -3.96
CA TYR A 75 5.05 10.87 -3.57
C TYR A 75 4.21 11.76 -4.51
N PHE A 76 4.60 13.02 -4.71
CA PHE A 76 3.88 13.92 -5.62
C PHE A 76 3.88 13.40 -7.06
N VAL A 77 5.01 12.88 -7.55
CA VAL A 77 5.10 12.27 -8.88
C VAL A 77 4.15 11.09 -9.02
N GLY A 78 4.11 10.18 -8.03
CA GLY A 78 3.18 9.05 -8.02
C GLY A 78 1.72 9.49 -8.03
N MET A 79 1.37 10.52 -7.26
CA MET A 79 0.01 11.09 -7.23
C MET A 79 -0.40 11.72 -8.57
N VAL A 80 0.51 12.45 -9.22
CA VAL A 80 0.27 13.05 -10.54
C VAL A 80 0.07 11.97 -11.60
N ILE A 81 0.95 10.96 -11.64
CA ILE A 81 0.83 9.82 -12.55
C ILE A 81 -0.51 9.10 -12.33
N PHE A 82 -0.86 8.83 -11.08
CA PHE A 82 -2.16 8.23 -10.76
C PHE A 82 -3.31 9.10 -11.25
N SER A 83 -3.31 10.41 -10.98
CA SER A 83 -4.40 11.30 -11.40
C SER A 83 -4.58 11.33 -12.92
N MET A 84 -3.49 11.27 -13.69
CA MET A 84 -3.54 11.27 -15.15
C MET A 84 -3.96 9.92 -15.75
N PHE A 85 -3.54 8.81 -15.13
CA PHE A 85 -3.66 7.46 -15.69
C PHE A 85 -4.55 6.52 -14.87
N SER A 86 -5.30 7.02 -13.88
CA SER A 86 -6.14 6.24 -12.96
C SER A 86 -7.11 5.29 -13.67
N GLN A 87 -7.58 5.65 -14.87
CA GLN A 87 -8.51 4.83 -15.67
C GLN A 87 -7.84 3.65 -16.38
N MET A 88 -6.51 3.61 -16.49
CA MET A 88 -5.79 2.55 -17.20
C MET A 88 -5.61 1.33 -16.31
N ARG A 89 -6.27 0.22 -16.66
CA ARG A 89 -6.13 -1.07 -15.94
C ARG A 89 -4.69 -1.60 -15.92
N ILE A 90 -3.91 -1.29 -16.96
CA ILE A 90 -2.50 -1.70 -17.08
C ILE A 90 -1.68 -1.08 -15.95
N LEU A 91 -1.95 0.18 -15.58
CA LEU A 91 -1.23 0.86 -14.51
C LEU A 91 -1.42 0.15 -13.18
N TRP A 92 -2.65 -0.23 -12.83
CA TRP A 92 -2.94 -0.96 -11.60
C TRP A 92 -2.19 -2.31 -11.52
N ILE A 93 -2.15 -3.06 -12.62
CA ILE A 93 -1.46 -4.36 -12.66
C ILE A 93 0.05 -4.17 -12.56
N SER A 94 0.62 -3.22 -13.31
CA SER A 94 2.06 -2.98 -13.28
C SER A 94 2.53 -2.44 -11.94
N THR A 95 1.70 -1.67 -11.24
CA THR A 95 2.07 -1.10 -9.93
C THR A 95 1.85 -2.04 -8.74
N ALA A 96 1.14 -3.14 -8.91
CA ALA A 96 0.86 -4.09 -7.83
C ALA A 96 2.12 -4.76 -7.24
N VAL A 97 3.22 -4.81 -7.98
CA VAL A 97 4.48 -5.41 -7.53
C VAL A 97 5.26 -4.48 -6.58
N PHE A 98 5.13 -3.16 -6.73
CA PHE A 98 5.93 -2.20 -5.95
C PHE A 98 5.70 -2.28 -4.44
N PRO A 99 4.46 -2.43 -3.92
CA PRO A 99 4.27 -2.62 -2.47
C PRO A 99 5.01 -3.84 -1.90
N VAL A 100 5.12 -4.92 -2.68
CA VAL A 100 5.86 -6.12 -2.27
C VAL A 100 7.36 -5.80 -2.18
N ILE A 101 7.91 -5.15 -3.20
CA ILE A 101 9.32 -4.72 -3.22
C ILE A 101 9.59 -3.73 -2.09
N GLY A 102 8.74 -2.72 -1.92
CA GLY A 102 8.88 -1.68 -0.90
C GLY A 102 8.85 -2.26 0.52
N ARG A 103 7.94 -3.21 0.80
CA ARG A 103 7.92 -3.93 2.08
C ARG A 103 9.18 -4.78 2.27
N GLY A 104 9.72 -5.37 1.20
CA GLY A 104 11.01 -6.05 1.21
C GLY A 104 12.16 -5.13 1.60
N PHE A 105 12.26 -3.95 1.00
CA PHE A 105 13.30 -2.96 1.33
C PHE A 105 13.17 -2.48 2.76
N MET A 106 11.94 -2.27 3.25
CA MET A 106 11.70 -1.95 4.65
C MET A 106 12.24 -3.05 5.59
N LEU A 107 11.95 -4.33 5.32
CA LEU A 107 12.46 -5.43 6.15
C LEU A 107 13.99 -5.56 6.08
N ILE A 108 14.60 -5.32 4.91
CA ILE A 108 16.06 -5.27 4.76
C ILE A 108 16.65 -4.17 5.65
N ALA A 109 16.08 -2.97 5.60
CA ALA A 109 16.51 -1.83 6.41
C ALA A 109 16.38 -2.13 7.92
N LEU A 110 15.28 -2.75 8.35
CA LEU A 110 15.08 -3.14 9.74
C LEU A 110 16.04 -4.27 10.16
N LYS A 111 16.29 -5.27 9.30
CA LYS A 111 17.24 -6.35 9.56
C LYS A 111 18.63 -5.78 9.81
N ASN A 112 19.11 -4.92 8.90
CA ASN A 112 20.47 -4.39 8.91
C ASN A 112 20.69 -3.25 9.92
N ASN A 113 19.63 -2.77 10.57
CA ASN A 113 19.74 -1.78 11.64
C ASN A 113 20.47 -2.39 12.86
N LYS A 114 21.26 -1.58 13.58
CA LYS A 114 22.00 -1.98 14.80
C LYS A 114 21.19 -1.88 16.08
N LYS A 115 19.94 -1.39 16.02
CA LYS A 115 19.10 -1.19 17.20
C LYS A 115 18.61 -2.51 17.82
N PRO A 116 18.37 -2.54 19.14
CA PRO A 116 17.83 -3.72 19.84
C PRO A 116 16.59 -4.30 19.16
N PHE A 117 16.50 -5.63 19.08
CA PHE A 117 15.42 -6.32 18.37
C PHE A 117 14.02 -5.94 18.88
N HIS A 118 13.85 -5.80 20.20
CA HIS A 118 12.56 -5.43 20.80
C HIS A 118 12.06 -4.04 20.32
N LEU A 119 12.96 -3.06 20.10
CA LEU A 119 12.58 -1.76 19.56
C LEU A 119 12.13 -1.86 18.11
N VAL A 120 12.81 -2.70 17.32
CA VAL A 120 12.46 -2.91 15.92
C VAL A 120 11.12 -3.63 15.77
N VAL A 121 10.87 -4.64 16.60
CA VAL A 121 9.57 -5.32 16.65
C VAL A 121 8.47 -4.36 17.12
N GLY A 122 8.72 -3.58 18.16
CA GLY A 122 7.78 -2.57 18.65
C GLY A 122 7.45 -1.52 17.59
N TRP A 123 8.45 -1.06 16.83
CA TRP A 123 8.26 -0.14 15.72
C TRP A 123 7.42 -0.77 14.59
N LEU A 124 7.71 -2.02 14.20
CA LEU A 124 6.94 -2.72 13.16
C LEU A 124 5.48 -2.95 13.58
N MET A 125 5.23 -3.31 14.84
CA MET A 125 3.88 -3.42 15.37
C MET A 125 3.15 -2.08 15.37
N ALA A 126 3.82 -0.99 15.79
CA ALA A 126 3.24 0.33 15.77
C ALA A 126 2.92 0.80 14.35
N LEU A 127 3.78 0.51 13.38
CA LEU A 127 3.56 0.78 11.96
C LEU A 127 2.28 0.10 11.44
N GLU A 128 2.15 -1.20 11.68
CA GLU A 128 1.00 -1.98 11.18
C GLU A 128 -0.31 -1.54 11.85
N MET A 129 -0.29 -1.34 13.17
CA MET A 129 -1.48 -0.92 13.93
C MET A 129 -1.92 0.50 13.56
N SER A 130 -0.97 1.43 13.40
CA SER A 130 -1.25 2.80 12.95
C SER A 130 -1.76 2.83 11.51
N GLY A 131 -1.30 1.93 10.64
CA GLY A 131 -1.86 1.70 9.31
C GLY A 131 -3.35 1.37 9.35
N VAL A 132 -3.73 0.39 10.17
CA VAL A 132 -5.14 0.01 10.35
C VAL A 132 -5.96 1.16 10.93
N LEU A 133 -5.39 1.91 11.89
CA LEU A 133 -6.06 3.08 12.48
C LEU A 133 -6.24 4.22 11.46
N MET A 134 -5.25 4.50 10.61
CA MET A 134 -5.40 5.52 9.56
C MET A 134 -6.45 5.13 8.54
N GLN A 135 -6.48 3.87 8.10
CA GLN A 135 -7.54 3.40 7.22
C GLN A 135 -8.92 3.53 7.87
N LYS A 136 -9.01 3.26 9.18
CA LYS A 136 -10.25 3.46 9.95
C LYS A 136 -10.67 4.93 9.94
N LEU A 137 -9.75 5.84 10.22
CA LEU A 137 -10.02 7.29 10.26
C LEU A 137 -10.41 7.84 8.90
N LEU A 138 -9.71 7.42 7.83
CA LEU A 138 -9.95 7.90 6.46
C LEU A 138 -11.26 7.37 5.88
N PHE A 139 -11.64 6.12 6.17
CA PHE A 139 -12.81 5.49 5.55
C PHE A 139 -14.02 5.38 6.47
N ASN A 140 -13.91 5.83 7.73
CA ASN A 140 -14.93 5.66 8.77
C ASN A 140 -15.48 4.22 8.87
N LYS A 141 -14.62 3.22 8.61
CA LYS A 141 -14.98 1.80 8.65
C LYS A 141 -14.81 1.24 10.06
N LYS A 142 -15.46 0.11 10.38
CA LYS A 142 -15.20 -0.60 11.64
C LYS A 142 -13.78 -1.16 11.61
N MET A 143 -13.05 -1.00 12.71
CA MET A 143 -11.72 -1.61 12.87
C MET A 143 -11.90 -3.12 12.87
N LYS A 144 -11.34 -3.79 11.86
CA LYS A 144 -11.28 -5.25 11.81
C LYS A 144 -9.87 -5.63 11.41
N ILE A 145 -9.15 -6.24 12.34
CA ILE A 145 -7.89 -6.90 12.05
C ILE A 145 -8.25 -8.36 11.78
N THR A 146 -8.11 -8.80 10.54
CA THR A 146 -8.35 -10.20 10.17
C THR A 146 -7.23 -11.09 10.71
N GLY A 147 -7.52 -12.35 11.05
CA GLY A 147 -6.50 -13.31 11.48
C GLY A 147 -5.34 -13.42 10.49
N ASP A 148 -5.62 -13.34 9.19
CA ASP A 148 -4.60 -13.35 8.14
C ASP A 148 -3.58 -12.21 8.31
N LYS A 149 -4.04 -10.99 8.63
CA LYS A 149 -3.17 -9.84 8.87
C LYS A 149 -2.25 -10.04 10.07
N VAL A 150 -2.76 -10.65 11.14
CA VAL A 150 -1.94 -11.01 12.31
C VAL A 150 -0.88 -12.05 11.93
N GLY A 151 -1.25 -13.04 11.11
CA GLY A 151 -0.32 -14.02 10.56
C GLY A 151 0.78 -13.39 9.70
N GLU A 152 0.44 -12.47 8.79
CA GLU A 152 1.42 -11.73 7.98
C GLU A 152 2.44 -10.98 8.86
N ILE A 153 1.97 -10.31 9.90
CA ILE A 153 2.82 -9.57 10.86
C ILE A 153 3.73 -10.56 11.60
N PHE A 154 3.19 -11.67 12.08
CA PHE A 154 3.94 -12.70 12.79
C PHE A 154 5.06 -13.29 11.92
N ILE A 155 4.75 -13.68 10.67
CA ILE A 155 5.75 -14.20 9.74
C ILE A 155 6.82 -13.15 9.44
N SER A 156 6.43 -11.88 9.31
CA SER A 156 7.38 -10.77 9.10
C SER A 156 8.33 -10.59 10.29
N ILE A 157 7.82 -10.66 11.53
CA ILE A 157 8.62 -10.59 12.76
C ILE A 157 9.56 -11.79 12.88
N LEU A 158 9.05 -12.99 12.60
CA LEU A 158 9.84 -14.23 12.66
C LEU A 158 10.94 -14.23 11.61
N GLY A 159 10.63 -13.83 10.37
CA GLY A 159 11.60 -13.66 9.29
C GLY A 159 12.67 -12.63 9.64
N LEU A 160 12.27 -11.47 10.20
CA LEU A 160 13.19 -10.45 10.68
C LEU A 160 14.12 -10.98 11.80
N GLY A 161 13.56 -11.73 12.76
CA GLY A 161 14.29 -12.34 13.87
C GLY A 161 15.35 -13.33 13.39
N LEU A 162 14.96 -14.27 12.53
CA LEU A 162 15.88 -15.22 11.92
C LEU A 162 16.92 -14.51 11.05
N GLY A 163 16.50 -13.51 10.28
CA GLY A 163 17.38 -12.71 9.43
C GLY A 163 18.48 -12.01 10.21
N ARG A 164 18.17 -11.50 11.40
CA ARG A 164 19.14 -10.88 12.31
C ARG A 164 20.00 -11.90 13.04
N LEU A 165 19.40 -12.95 13.58
CA LEU A 165 20.11 -13.95 14.39
C LEU A 165 21.15 -14.72 13.56
N TYR A 166 20.82 -15.07 12.32
CA TYR A 166 21.69 -15.84 11.43
C TYR A 166 22.42 -14.98 10.39
N HIS A 167 22.34 -13.66 10.48
CA HIS A 167 22.93 -12.72 9.50
C HIS A 167 22.63 -13.10 8.05
N LEU A 168 21.37 -13.45 7.77
CA LEU A 168 20.96 -13.91 6.45
C LEU A 168 21.14 -12.81 5.39
N PRO A 169 21.45 -13.18 4.14
CA PRO A 169 21.64 -12.21 3.06
C PRO A 169 20.33 -11.49 2.70
N ASP A 170 20.41 -10.26 2.18
CA ASP A 170 19.25 -9.36 2.02
C ASP A 170 18.12 -9.93 1.15
N TYR A 171 18.46 -10.76 0.15
CA TYR A 171 17.47 -11.41 -0.70
C TYR A 171 16.51 -12.34 0.07
N THR A 172 16.90 -12.85 1.25
CA THR A 172 15.99 -13.67 2.06
C THR A 172 14.82 -12.86 2.60
N MET A 173 15.01 -11.57 2.89
CA MET A 173 13.92 -10.71 3.35
C MET A 173 12.92 -10.45 2.23
N LEU A 174 13.39 -10.25 0.99
CA LEU A 174 12.53 -10.16 -0.18
C LEU A 174 11.72 -11.45 -0.41
N LEU A 175 12.37 -12.61 -0.24
CA LEU A 175 11.70 -13.91 -0.35
C LEU A 175 10.63 -14.09 0.72
N VAL A 176 10.88 -13.70 1.97
CA VAL A 176 9.89 -13.74 3.05
C VAL A 176 8.67 -12.89 2.70
N VAL A 177 8.88 -11.65 2.23
CA VAL A 177 7.76 -10.78 1.83
C VAL A 177 7.00 -11.35 0.64
N PHE A 178 7.70 -11.92 -0.34
CA PHE A 178 7.07 -12.55 -1.49
C PHE A 178 6.20 -13.76 -1.09
N LEU A 179 6.70 -14.63 -0.20
CA LEU A 179 5.92 -15.75 0.34
C LEU A 179 4.67 -15.28 1.11
N VAL A 180 4.79 -14.22 1.90
CA VAL A 180 3.66 -13.62 2.61
C VAL A 180 2.64 -13.05 1.62
N ALA A 181 3.10 -12.35 0.57
CA ALA A 181 2.25 -11.79 -0.47
C ALA A 181 1.54 -12.87 -1.32
N LEU A 182 2.11 -14.07 -1.43
CA LEU A 182 1.50 -15.21 -2.11
C LEU A 182 0.37 -15.86 -1.30
N GLY A 183 0.33 -15.70 0.03
CA GLY A 183 -0.68 -16.33 0.89
C GLY A 183 -2.13 -16.08 0.44
N PRO A 184 -2.55 -14.82 0.23
CA PRO A 184 -3.88 -14.49 -0.29
C PRO A 184 -4.13 -15.04 -1.70
N PHE A 185 -3.09 -15.10 -2.55
CA PHE A 185 -3.17 -15.62 -3.91
C PHE A 185 -3.39 -17.14 -3.93
N VAL A 186 -2.70 -17.88 -3.05
CA VAL A 186 -2.86 -19.32 -2.87
C VAL A 186 -4.23 -19.66 -2.27
N GLN A 187 -4.71 -18.87 -1.30
CA GLN A 187 -6.08 -19.02 -0.77
C GLN A 187 -7.14 -18.76 -1.85
N TYR A 188 -6.93 -17.77 -2.73
CA TYR A 188 -7.81 -17.51 -3.88
C TYR A 188 -7.83 -18.70 -4.86
N LEU A 189 -6.66 -19.24 -5.22
CA LEU A 189 -6.53 -20.42 -6.10
C LEU A 189 -7.15 -21.69 -5.49
N LEU A 190 -6.94 -21.94 -4.19
CA LEU A 190 -7.55 -23.08 -3.49
C LEU A 190 -9.07 -22.92 -3.34
N SER A 191 -9.57 -21.70 -3.17
CA SER A 191 -11.02 -21.41 -3.15
C SER A 191 -11.70 -21.55 -4.52
N LEU A 192 -10.93 -21.45 -5.61
CA LEU A 192 -11.39 -21.75 -6.97
C LEU A 192 -11.50 -23.26 -7.23
N SER A 193 -10.69 -24.08 -6.56
CA SER A 193 -10.68 -25.54 -6.74
C SER A 193 -11.67 -26.31 -5.86
N PHE A 194 -12.29 -25.69 -4.85
CA PHE A 194 -13.27 -26.36 -3.99
C PHE A 194 -14.59 -25.57 -3.89
N PHE A 195 -15.66 -26.17 -4.44
CA PHE A 195 -17.09 -25.82 -4.34
C PHE A 195 -17.75 -24.83 -5.33
N SER A 196 -18.32 -25.43 -6.37
CA SER A 196 -19.75 -25.38 -6.78
C SER A 196 -20.40 -24.05 -7.26
N PRO A 197 -21.03 -24.05 -8.45
CA PRO A 197 -21.54 -22.87 -9.16
C PRO A 197 -22.91 -22.42 -8.64
N LYS A 198 -22.99 -21.82 -7.45
CA LYS A 198 -24.23 -21.14 -6.99
C LYS A 198 -24.08 -19.68 -6.59
N LYS A 199 -22.89 -19.08 -6.68
CA LYS A 199 -22.65 -17.67 -6.34
C LYS A 199 -22.41 -16.73 -7.53
N GLN A 200 -22.48 -17.24 -8.78
CA GLN A 200 -22.23 -16.42 -9.98
C GLN A 200 -23.38 -15.46 -10.35
N ARG A 201 -24.56 -15.54 -9.73
CA ARG A 201 -25.68 -14.62 -10.03
C ARG A 201 -25.64 -13.27 -9.29
N LYS A 202 -24.64 -13.02 -8.43
CA LYS A 202 -24.47 -11.74 -7.70
C LYS A 202 -23.22 -10.93 -8.09
N GLU A 203 -22.37 -11.43 -8.99
CA GLU A 203 -21.09 -10.79 -9.33
C GLU A 203 -21.08 -10.03 -10.67
N GLY A 204 -22.16 -10.06 -11.44
CA GLY A 204 -22.29 -9.30 -12.70
C GLY A 204 -22.34 -7.77 -12.55
N ASN A 205 -22.16 -7.21 -11.35
CA ASN A 205 -22.26 -5.77 -11.08
C ASN A 205 -21.05 -5.20 -10.30
N ARG A 206 -19.93 -5.95 -10.20
CA ARG A 206 -18.71 -5.53 -9.50
C ARG A 206 -17.65 -4.93 -10.42
N TYR A 207 -18.06 -4.02 -11.30
CA TYR A 207 -17.11 -3.09 -11.92
C TYR A 207 -17.39 -1.70 -11.33
N PRO A 208 -16.35 -0.91 -10.99
CA PRO A 208 -16.56 0.42 -10.46
C PRO A 208 -17.21 1.28 -11.54
N LYS A 209 -18.52 1.54 -11.41
CA LYS A 209 -19.12 2.70 -12.05
C LYS A 209 -18.53 3.91 -11.34
N ILE A 210 -17.46 4.46 -11.92
CA ILE A 210 -16.91 5.76 -11.56
C ILE A 210 -18.09 6.73 -11.61
N LYS A 211 -18.54 7.20 -10.44
CA LYS A 211 -19.56 8.24 -10.37
C LYS A 211 -18.87 9.52 -10.82
N LEU A 212 -19.05 9.87 -12.08
CA LEU A 212 -18.73 11.21 -12.57
C LEU A 212 -19.39 12.23 -11.63
N PRO A 213 -18.73 13.36 -11.31
CA PRO A 213 -19.39 14.46 -10.65
C PRO A 213 -20.56 14.89 -11.53
N LYS A 214 -21.80 14.60 -11.10
CA LYS A 214 -22.98 15.25 -11.67
C LYS A 214 -22.74 16.75 -11.46
N ARG A 215 -22.42 17.47 -12.54
CA ARG A 215 -22.43 18.94 -12.60
C ARG A 215 -23.79 19.43 -12.11
N ARG A 216 -23.93 19.60 -10.79
CA ARG A 216 -25.12 20.22 -10.15
C ARG A 216 -25.32 21.67 -10.63
N ALA A 217 -24.30 22.26 -11.26
CA ALA A 217 -24.40 23.55 -11.92
C ALA A 217 -25.21 23.53 -13.23
N ALA A 218 -25.23 22.42 -13.98
CA ALA A 218 -25.97 22.34 -15.25
C ALA A 218 -27.48 22.04 -15.06
N GLN A 219 -27.84 21.30 -14.01
CA GLN A 219 -29.25 21.04 -13.69
C GLN A 219 -29.95 22.27 -13.07
N LYS A 220 -29.24 23.07 -12.24
CA LYS A 220 -29.80 24.33 -11.73
C LYS A 220 -30.09 25.34 -12.84
N ALA A 221 -29.29 25.39 -13.90
CA ALA A 221 -29.52 26.28 -15.03
C ALA A 221 -30.75 25.87 -15.87
N GLN A 222 -30.99 24.57 -16.05
CA GLN A 222 -32.18 24.06 -16.75
C GLN A 222 -33.47 24.25 -15.94
N ASP A 223 -33.42 24.15 -14.62
CA ASP A 223 -34.60 24.37 -13.76
C ASP A 223 -34.99 25.86 -13.67
N THR A 224 -34.04 26.80 -13.78
CA THR A 224 -34.35 28.24 -13.90
C THR A 224 -34.96 28.60 -15.25
N LEU A 225 -34.57 27.95 -16.36
CA LEU A 225 -35.14 28.24 -17.68
C LEU A 225 -36.55 27.66 -17.87
N LYS A 226 -36.92 26.58 -17.17
CA LYS A 226 -38.27 26.01 -17.22
C LYS A 226 -39.31 26.76 -16.38
N LYS A 227 -38.89 27.60 -15.43
CA LYS A 227 -39.79 28.41 -14.60
C LYS A 227 -40.13 29.79 -15.20
N THR A 228 -39.60 30.09 -16.38
CA THR A 228 -39.76 31.40 -17.05
C THR A 228 -40.50 31.30 -18.39
N ARG A 229 -41.28 30.23 -18.61
CA ARG A 229 -42.24 30.11 -19.71
C ARG A 229 -43.63 29.86 -19.17
#